data_AF-A0A9P6PFM4-F1
#
_entry.id   AF-A0A9P6PFM4-F1
#
_cell.length_a   1.000
_cell.length_b   1.000
_cell.length_c   1.000
_cell.angle_alpha   90.00
_cell.angle_beta   90.00
_cell.angle_gamma   90.00
#
_symmetry.space_group_name_H-M   'P 1'
#
loop_
_entity.id
_entity.type
_entity.pdbx_description
1 polymer ?
#
loop_
_entity_poly.entity_id
_entity_poly.type
_entity_poly.pdbx_seq_one_letter_code
_entity_poly.pdbx_strand_id
1 'polypeptide(L)'
;MDVTVDSKLFDCLLTDVSLEDVKSQISTALNQKYLSDVDNQAEINSNTISGIIWGRHRRLFVMAVVSWKGKNKRVHFFVDTGAPFSYLCEDTLKAFQGKPLEAINPNNAMTMEINNRRIQVTMSPPKGHFRDINMLGSDFLGINNAILEANYETNTCVITLH
;
A
#
# COMPACT_ATOMS: atom_id res chain seq x y z
N MET A 1 23.93 0.55 -13.34
CA MET A 1 24.28 -0.62 -12.51
C MET A 1 23.13 -0.81 -11.56
N ASP A 2 22.30 -1.83 -11.75
CA ASP A 2 21.30 -2.19 -10.75
C ASP A 2 22.02 -2.86 -9.59
N VAL A 3 22.14 -2.13 -8.48
CA VAL A 3 22.44 -2.74 -7.21
C VAL A 3 21.20 -3.55 -6.85
N THR A 4 21.34 -4.86 -6.67
CA THR A 4 20.26 -5.68 -6.10
C THR A 4 20.00 -5.19 -4.67
N VAL A 5 19.02 -4.32 -4.50
CA VAL A 5 18.60 -3.83 -3.20
C VAL A 5 17.84 -4.95 -2.49
N ASP A 6 18.36 -5.43 -1.36
CA ASP A 6 17.60 -6.32 -0.47
C ASP A 6 16.46 -5.49 0.14
N SER A 7 15.21 -5.86 -0.19
CA SER A 7 14.00 -5.17 0.27
C SER A 7 13.89 -5.10 1.80
N LYS A 8 14.64 -5.93 2.55
CA LYS A 8 14.69 -5.92 4.02
C LYS A 8 15.57 -4.81 4.59
N LEU A 9 16.52 -4.30 3.81
CA LEU A 9 17.41 -3.22 4.23
C LEU A 9 16.81 -1.85 3.99
N PHE A 10 15.77 -1.77 3.17
CA PHE A 10 15.03 -0.53 2.97
C PHE A 10 14.25 -0.20 4.24
N ASP A 11 14.51 0.99 4.77
CA ASP A 11 13.75 1.56 5.86
C ASP A 11 13.55 3.05 5.59
N CYS A 12 12.31 3.53 5.75
CA CYS A 12 11.99 4.95 5.64
C CYS A 12 11.53 5.45 7.00
N LEU A 13 12.02 6.62 7.42
CA LEU A 13 11.61 7.20 8.69
C LEU A 13 10.14 7.67 8.61
N LEU A 14 9.25 6.88 9.19
CA LEU A 14 7.81 7.15 9.30
C LEU A 14 7.43 7.12 10.78
N THR A 15 7.49 8.28 11.43
CA THR A 15 7.28 8.39 12.90
C THR A 15 6.02 9.17 13.26
N ASP A 16 5.40 9.80 12.27
CA ASP A 16 4.25 10.70 12.38
C ASP A 16 2.91 10.05 11.99
N VAL A 17 2.93 8.79 11.55
CA VAL A 17 1.72 8.02 11.21
C VAL A 17 1.78 6.69 11.94
N SER A 18 0.71 6.38 12.67
CA SER A 18 0.50 5.09 13.30
C SER A 18 -0.53 4.25 12.54
N LEU A 19 -0.58 2.95 12.85
CA LEU A 19 -1.66 2.07 12.37
C LEU A 19 -3.05 2.52 12.83
N GLU A 20 -3.15 3.15 14.00
CA GLU A 20 -4.40 3.70 14.52
C GLU A 20 -4.90 4.85 13.62
N ASP A 21 -4.00 5.72 13.16
CA ASP A 21 -4.32 6.77 12.20
C ASP A 21 -4.83 6.20 10.88
N VAL A 22 -4.17 5.14 10.37
CA VAL A 22 -4.61 4.41 9.17
C VAL A 22 -6.03 3.86 9.32
N LYS A 23 -6.31 3.22 10.47
CA LYS A 23 -7.61 2.59 10.76
C LYS A 23 -8.74 3.60 11.02
N SER A 24 -8.42 4.80 11.52
CA SER A 24 -9.40 5.79 11.96
C SER A 24 -9.43 7.02 11.05
N GLN A 25 -8.52 7.97 11.26
CA GLN A 25 -8.51 9.29 10.64
C GLN A 25 -8.32 9.22 9.12
N ILE A 26 -7.36 8.42 8.65
CA ILE A 26 -7.08 8.24 7.23
C ILE A 26 -8.25 7.51 6.56
N SER A 27 -8.80 6.48 7.22
CA SER A 27 -10.01 5.79 6.72
C SER A 27 -11.20 6.75 6.57
N THR A 28 -11.39 7.64 7.54
CA THR A 28 -12.45 8.65 7.52
C THR A 28 -12.22 9.64 6.38
N ALA A 29 -11.00 10.14 6.21
CA ALA A 29 -10.65 11.11 5.19
C ALA A 29 -10.70 10.53 3.76
N LEU A 30 -10.39 9.25 3.59
CA LEU A 30 -10.60 8.52 2.33
C LEU A 30 -12.07 8.14 2.09
N ASN A 31 -12.94 8.30 3.09
CA ASN A 31 -14.31 7.82 3.11
C ASN A 31 -14.41 6.30 2.82
N GLN A 32 -13.43 5.53 3.29
CA GLN A 32 -13.32 4.10 3.05
C GLN A 32 -12.76 3.41 4.29
N LYS A 33 -13.36 2.28 4.68
CA LYS A 33 -12.90 1.51 5.84
C LYS A 33 -11.69 0.65 5.49
N TYR A 34 -10.60 0.81 6.22
CA TYR A 34 -9.42 -0.04 6.08
C TYR A 34 -9.76 -1.55 6.26
N LEU A 35 -9.25 -2.38 5.34
CA LEU A 35 -9.42 -3.84 5.27
C LEU A 35 -10.87 -4.34 5.10
N SER A 36 -11.80 -3.46 4.73
CA SER A 36 -13.16 -3.87 4.33
C SER A 36 -13.13 -4.69 3.04
N ASP A 37 -14.04 -5.65 2.92
CA ASP A 37 -14.19 -6.46 1.72
C ASP A 37 -14.74 -5.65 0.53
N VAL A 38 -14.39 -6.09 -0.69
CA VAL A 38 -14.79 -5.44 -1.95
C VAL A 38 -15.32 -6.48 -2.94
N ASP A 39 -16.59 -6.33 -3.33
CA ASP A 39 -17.20 -7.18 -4.36
C ASP A 39 -17.45 -6.40 -5.67
N ASN A 40 -17.22 -5.09 -5.67
CA ASN A 40 -17.44 -4.24 -6.84
C ASN A 40 -16.29 -4.40 -7.85
N GLN A 41 -16.58 -5.04 -8.97
CA GLN A 41 -15.59 -5.28 -10.03
C GLN A 41 -15.07 -4.00 -10.69
N ALA A 42 -15.85 -2.93 -10.75
CA ALA A 42 -15.39 -1.64 -11.28
C ALA A 42 -14.34 -1.00 -10.36
N GLU A 43 -14.48 -1.17 -9.05
CA GLU A 43 -13.49 -0.70 -8.06
C GLU A 43 -12.22 -1.55 -8.15
N ILE A 44 -12.36 -2.89 -8.23
CA ILE A 44 -11.23 -3.83 -8.39
C ILE A 44 -10.43 -3.52 -9.66
N ASN A 45 -11.11 -3.19 -10.76
CA ASN A 45 -10.49 -2.95 -12.06
C ASN A 45 -10.19 -1.47 -12.34
N SER A 46 -10.34 -0.58 -11.35
CA SER A 46 -10.15 0.85 -11.57
C SER A 46 -8.69 1.15 -11.91
N ASN A 47 -8.48 1.86 -13.01
CA ASN A 47 -7.19 2.44 -13.37
C ASN A 47 -6.89 3.74 -12.62
N THR A 48 -7.83 4.22 -11.80
CA THR A 48 -7.67 5.41 -10.98
C THR A 48 -7.74 5.03 -9.52
N ILE A 49 -6.67 5.29 -8.79
CA ILE A 49 -6.55 5.07 -7.34
C ILE A 49 -6.61 6.45 -6.68
N SER A 50 -7.68 6.71 -5.95
CA SER A 50 -7.88 7.99 -5.26
C SER A 50 -7.22 8.00 -3.89
N GLY A 51 -6.80 9.18 -3.45
CA GLY A 51 -6.12 9.37 -2.18
C GLY A 51 -6.23 10.79 -1.62
N ILE A 52 -5.56 10.95 -0.50
CA ILE A 52 -5.50 12.18 0.29
C ILE A 52 -4.05 12.56 0.59
N ILE A 53 -3.84 13.84 0.88
CA ILE A 53 -2.62 14.35 1.48
C ILE A 53 -2.90 14.54 2.98
N TRP A 54 -2.26 13.74 3.82
CA TRP A 54 -2.57 13.66 5.25
C TRP A 54 -1.41 14.09 6.15
N GLY A 55 -1.77 14.66 7.29
CA GLY A 55 -0.85 14.96 8.38
C GLY A 55 0.08 16.15 8.12
N ARG A 56 0.90 16.47 9.13
CA ARG A 56 1.83 17.61 9.11
C ARG A 56 2.91 17.47 8.04
N HIS A 57 3.33 16.24 7.75
CA HIS A 57 4.35 15.94 6.75
C HIS A 57 3.78 15.81 5.32
N ARG A 58 2.49 16.10 5.13
CA ARG A 58 1.81 16.06 3.83
C ARG A 58 2.01 14.72 3.10
N ARG A 59 1.85 13.62 3.82
CA ARG A 59 2.07 12.27 3.28
C ARG A 59 0.90 11.87 2.38
N LEU A 60 1.23 11.29 1.23
CA LEU A 60 0.25 10.80 0.27
C LEU A 60 -0.25 9.42 0.73
N PHE A 61 -1.56 9.33 0.97
CA PHE A 61 -2.23 8.06 1.27
C PHE A 61 -3.28 7.77 0.21
N VAL A 62 -3.26 6.56 -0.32
CA VAL A 62 -4.23 6.12 -1.33
C VAL A 62 -4.98 4.89 -0.86
N MET A 63 -6.21 4.73 -1.35
CA MET A 63 -6.99 3.51 -1.19
C MET A 63 -6.90 2.69 -2.47
N ALA A 64 -6.30 1.50 -2.38
CA ALA A 64 -6.23 0.54 -3.47
C ALA A 64 -6.89 -0.78 -3.07
N VAL A 65 -7.41 -1.51 -4.06
CA VAL A 65 -7.98 -2.84 -3.82
C VAL A 65 -6.88 -3.87 -3.98
N VAL A 66 -6.61 -4.62 -2.91
CA VAL A 66 -5.67 -5.74 -2.96
C VAL A 66 -6.44 -7.04 -3.08
N SER A 67 -6.02 -7.89 -4.02
CA SER A 67 -6.67 -9.16 -4.33
C SER A 67 -5.69 -10.32 -4.15
N TRP A 68 -6.13 -11.34 -3.43
CA TRP A 68 -5.36 -12.57 -3.24
C TRP A 68 -6.23 -13.75 -2.83
N LYS A 69 -6.06 -14.89 -3.52
CA LYS A 69 -6.80 -16.14 -3.27
C LYS A 69 -8.32 -15.93 -3.15
N GLY A 70 -8.89 -15.13 -4.05
CA GLY A 70 -10.33 -14.87 -4.13
C GLY A 70 -10.88 -13.89 -3.08
N LYS A 71 -10.02 -13.28 -2.26
CA LYS A 71 -10.41 -12.19 -1.35
C LYS A 71 -9.97 -10.87 -1.95
N ASN A 72 -10.80 -9.84 -1.81
CA ASN A 72 -10.49 -8.47 -2.21
C ASN A 72 -10.71 -7.56 -1.01
N LYS A 73 -9.73 -6.71 -0.70
CA LYS A 73 -9.82 -5.78 0.43
C LYS A 73 -9.37 -4.38 0.04
N ARG A 74 -10.03 -3.36 0.60
CA ARG A 74 -9.53 -1.98 0.57
C ARG A 74 -8.32 -1.87 1.49
N VAL A 75 -7.18 -1.52 0.93
CA VAL A 75 -5.93 -1.34 1.67
C VAL A 75 -5.47 0.10 1.48
N HIS A 76 -5.11 0.73 2.59
CA HIS A 76 -4.55 2.07 2.57
C HIS A 76 -3.04 1.97 2.49
N PHE A 77 -2.46 2.68 1.54
CA PHE A 77 -1.03 2.70 1.27
C PHE A 77 -0.49 4.10 1.46
N PHE A 78 0.63 4.20 2.17
CA PHE A 78 1.53 5.33 2.05
C PHE A 78 2.24 5.23 0.69
N VAL A 79 2.24 6.30 -0.10
CA VAL A 79 2.94 6.32 -1.39
C VAL A 79 4.33 6.89 -1.18
N ASP A 80 5.36 6.09 -1.47
CA ASP A 80 6.77 6.49 -1.39
C ASP A 80 7.46 6.24 -2.74
N THR A 81 7.64 7.31 -3.52
CA THR A 81 8.32 7.23 -4.82
C THR A 81 9.81 6.93 -4.70
N GLY A 82 10.40 7.08 -3.51
CA GLY A 82 11.79 6.71 -3.22
C GLY A 82 11.95 5.25 -2.78
N ALA A 83 10.86 4.55 -2.48
CA ALA A 83 10.91 3.14 -2.12
C ALA A 83 11.05 2.25 -3.37
N PRO A 84 12.02 1.32 -3.42
CA PRO A 84 12.23 0.46 -4.58
C PRO A 84 11.21 -0.67 -4.67
N PHE A 85 10.50 -0.99 -3.59
CA PHE A 85 9.52 -2.08 -3.53
C PHE A 85 8.22 -1.64 -2.87
N SER A 86 7.15 -2.35 -3.18
CA SER A 86 5.86 -2.22 -2.50
C SER A 86 5.75 -3.21 -1.34
N TYR A 87 5.20 -2.75 -0.21
CA TYR A 87 5.17 -3.47 1.05
C TYR A 87 3.75 -3.61 1.61
N LEU A 88 3.47 -4.75 2.22
CA LEU A 88 2.28 -4.97 3.04
C LEU A 88 2.69 -5.16 4.50
N CYS A 89 1.95 -4.53 5.41
CA CYS A 89 2.17 -4.74 6.84
C CYS A 89 1.56 -6.06 7.32
N GLU A 90 1.95 -6.46 8.52
CA GLU A 90 1.54 -7.73 9.13
C GLU A 90 0.00 -7.88 9.19
N ASP A 91 -0.70 -6.81 9.58
CA ASP A 91 -2.15 -6.78 9.72
C ASP A 91 -2.88 -7.04 8.39
N THR A 92 -2.38 -6.47 7.29
CA THR A 92 -2.95 -6.70 5.95
C THR A 92 -2.79 -8.17 5.56
N LEU A 93 -1.60 -8.73 5.75
CA LEU A 93 -1.33 -10.13 5.40
C LEU A 93 -2.19 -11.10 6.22
N LYS A 94 -2.36 -10.83 7.52
CA LYS A 94 -3.27 -11.59 8.40
C LYS A 94 -4.71 -11.55 7.88
N ALA A 95 -5.19 -10.40 7.41
CA ALA A 95 -6.55 -10.25 6.88
C ALA A 95 -6.81 -11.11 5.63
N PHE A 96 -5.78 -11.39 4.83
CA PHE A 96 -5.87 -12.29 3.68
C PHE A 96 -5.75 -13.76 4.06
N GLN A 97 -4.82 -14.12 4.95
CA GLN A 97 -4.51 -15.51 5.28
C GLN A 97 -5.42 -16.14 6.33
N GLY A 98 -5.97 -15.35 7.25
CA GLY A 98 -6.79 -15.86 8.36
C GLY A 98 -6.03 -16.77 9.35
N LYS A 99 -4.68 -16.80 9.29
CA LYS A 99 -3.81 -17.59 10.18
C LYS A 99 -2.60 -16.75 10.65
N PRO A 100 -1.96 -17.12 11.78
CA PRO A 100 -0.74 -16.46 12.28
C PRO A 100 0.42 -16.55 11.28
N LEU A 101 1.32 -15.55 11.34
CA LEU A 101 2.40 -15.30 10.39
C LEU A 101 3.47 -16.40 10.24
N GLU A 102 3.43 -17.45 11.05
CA GLU A 102 4.43 -18.52 11.10
C GLU A 102 4.61 -19.24 9.74
N ALA A 103 3.65 -19.08 8.82
CA ALA A 103 3.71 -19.58 7.45
C ALA A 103 4.21 -18.58 6.40
N ILE A 104 4.38 -17.29 6.75
CA ILE A 104 4.91 -16.27 5.85
C ILE A 104 6.41 -16.22 6.03
N ASN A 105 7.15 -16.76 5.06
CA ASN A 105 8.57 -16.50 4.98
C ASN A 105 8.76 -15.00 4.69
N PRO A 106 9.30 -14.19 5.63
CA PRO A 106 9.57 -12.77 5.41
C PRO A 106 10.51 -12.52 4.21
N ASN A 107 11.23 -13.57 3.81
CA ASN A 107 12.20 -13.55 2.73
C ASN A 107 11.58 -13.78 1.34
N ASN A 108 10.29 -14.12 1.25
CA ASN A 108 9.66 -14.40 -0.03
C ASN A 108 8.69 -13.27 -0.39
N ALA A 109 8.97 -12.62 -1.51
CA ALA A 109 7.98 -11.78 -2.17
C ALA A 109 6.72 -12.61 -2.48
N MET A 110 5.56 -12.00 -2.29
CA MET A 110 4.28 -12.59 -2.61
C MET A 110 3.74 -11.95 -3.87
N THR A 111 3.31 -12.78 -4.81
CA THR A 111 2.54 -12.30 -5.95
C THR A 111 1.11 -12.02 -5.51
N MET A 112 0.69 -10.77 -5.61
CA MET A 112 -0.67 -10.32 -5.35
C MET A 112 -1.12 -9.40 -6.49
N GLU A 113 -2.38 -9.00 -6.47
CA GLU A 113 -2.92 -8.00 -7.40
C GLU A 113 -3.29 -6.75 -6.61
N ILE A 114 -2.91 -5.58 -7.14
CA ILE A 114 -3.36 -4.27 -6.65
C ILE A 114 -4.11 -3.62 -7.81
N ASN A 115 -5.40 -3.34 -7.64
CA ASN A 115 -6.28 -2.84 -8.70
C ASN A 115 -6.17 -3.66 -10.01
N ASN A 116 -6.22 -5.00 -9.88
CA ASN A 116 -6.07 -5.97 -10.97
C ASN A 116 -4.71 -5.90 -11.71
N ARG A 117 -3.68 -5.31 -11.08
CA ARG A 117 -2.29 -5.31 -11.57
C ARG A 117 -1.44 -6.24 -10.74
N ARG A 118 -0.90 -7.28 -11.39
CA ARG A 118 -0.06 -8.28 -10.74
C ARG A 118 1.29 -7.67 -10.35
N ILE A 119 1.65 -7.75 -9.07
CA ILE A 119 2.87 -7.17 -8.51
C ILE A 119 3.47 -8.13 -7.49
N GLN A 120 4.80 -8.07 -7.32
CA GLN A 120 5.47 -8.70 -6.19
C GLN A 120 5.43 -7.72 -5.02
N VAL A 121 4.79 -8.09 -3.92
CA VAL A 121 4.84 -7.33 -2.67
C VAL A 121 5.74 -8.03 -1.66
N THR A 122 6.47 -7.25 -0.88
CA THR A 122 7.24 -7.77 0.25
C THR A 122 6.50 -7.48 1.56
N MET A 123 6.79 -8.22 2.62
CA MET A 123 6.33 -7.86 3.95
C MET A 123 7.14 -6.66 4.46
N SER A 124 6.47 -5.71 5.10
CA SER A 124 7.14 -4.58 5.75
C SER A 124 8.19 -5.09 6.76
N PRO A 125 9.40 -4.51 6.83
CA PRO A 125 10.45 -4.99 7.72
C PRO A 125 9.99 -4.99 9.18
N PRO A 126 10.01 -6.12 9.92
CA PRO A 126 9.45 -6.20 11.27
C PRO A 126 10.06 -5.26 12.31
N LYS A 127 11.30 -4.80 12.06
CA LYS A 127 12.06 -3.89 12.92
C LYS A 127 12.20 -2.48 12.32
N GLY A 128 11.61 -2.23 11.15
CA GLY A 128 11.66 -0.94 10.47
C GLY A 128 10.64 0.06 11.03
N HIS A 129 10.79 1.33 10.67
CA HIS A 129 9.95 2.42 11.16
C HIS A 129 8.54 2.40 10.54
N PHE A 130 8.35 1.75 9.39
CA PHE A 130 7.06 1.63 8.72
C PHE A 130 6.40 0.24 8.84
N ARG A 131 6.87 -0.63 9.75
CA ARG A 131 6.44 -2.04 9.86
C ARG A 131 4.93 -2.26 9.89
N ASP A 132 4.18 -1.28 10.41
CA ASP A 132 2.74 -1.34 10.63
C ASP A 132 1.93 -0.67 9.50
N ILE A 133 2.60 -0.15 8.47
CA ILE A 133 2.01 0.65 7.39
C ILE A 133 2.27 -0.02 6.04
N ASN A 134 1.25 -0.13 5.18
CA ASN A 134 1.46 -0.60 3.81
C ASN A 134 2.07 0.53 2.96
N MET A 135 2.93 0.17 2.02
CA MET A 135 3.64 1.13 1.17
C MET A 135 3.51 0.76 -0.31
N LEU A 136 3.20 1.74 -1.14
CA LEU A 136 3.34 1.63 -2.60
C LEU A 136 4.65 2.28 -3.00
N GLY A 137 5.55 1.45 -3.52
CA GLY A 137 6.86 1.87 -4.01
C GLY A 137 6.87 2.17 -5.51
N SER A 138 8.04 2.57 -5.97
CA SER A 138 8.34 2.86 -7.38
C SER A 138 8.28 1.63 -8.29
N ASP A 139 8.35 0.40 -7.76
CA ASP A 139 8.12 -0.82 -8.54
C ASP A 139 6.70 -0.87 -9.11
N PHE A 140 5.69 -0.65 -8.27
CA PHE A 140 4.29 -0.63 -8.69
C PHE A 140 4.02 0.55 -9.62
N LEU A 141 4.52 1.74 -9.27
CA LEU A 141 4.32 2.94 -10.09
C LEU A 141 4.99 2.78 -11.47
N GLY A 142 6.24 2.30 -11.51
CA GLY A 142 7.02 2.15 -12.72
C GLY A 142 6.48 1.07 -13.65
N ILE A 143 6.15 -0.12 -13.13
CA ILE A 143 5.61 -1.23 -13.94
C ILE A 143 4.28 -0.86 -14.61
N ASN A 144 3.47 -0.03 -13.96
CA ASN A 144 2.15 0.40 -14.47
C ASN A 144 2.18 1.76 -15.18
N ASN A 145 3.37 2.28 -15.51
CA ASN A 145 3.58 3.59 -16.14
C ASN A 145 2.74 4.71 -15.46
N ALA A 146 2.65 4.65 -14.13
CA ALA A 146 1.65 5.39 -13.39
C ALA A 146 1.96 6.90 -13.36
N ILE A 147 0.90 7.70 -13.40
CA ILE A 147 0.96 9.14 -13.14
C ILE A 147 0.47 9.37 -11.72
N LEU A 148 1.33 9.96 -10.87
CA LEU A 148 0.98 10.39 -9.52
C LEU A 148 0.79 11.91 -9.50
N GLU A 149 -0.42 12.35 -9.21
CA GLU A 149 -0.78 13.77 -9.08
C GLU A 149 -1.12 14.09 -7.62
N ALA A 150 -0.53 15.15 -7.08
CA ALA A 150 -0.80 15.64 -5.73
C ALA A 150 -1.33 17.08 -5.80
N ASN A 151 -2.54 17.29 -5.32
CA ASN A 151 -3.16 18.60 -5.20
C ASN A 151 -3.14 19.04 -3.73
N TYR A 152 -2.22 19.96 -3.41
CA TYR A 152 -2.05 20.50 -2.07
C TYR A 152 -3.08 21.56 -1.69
N GLU A 153 -3.80 22.12 -2.65
CA GLU A 153 -4.92 23.03 -2.39
C GLU A 153 -6.12 22.25 -1.84
N THR A 154 -6.46 21.12 -2.48
CA THR A 154 -7.58 20.26 -2.08
C THR A 154 -7.18 19.16 -1.11
N ASN A 155 -5.88 18.98 -0.83
CA ASN A 155 -5.32 17.87 -0.05
C ASN A 155 -5.71 16.50 -0.59
N THR A 156 -5.73 16.35 -1.91
CA THR A 156 -6.04 15.08 -2.58
C THR A 156 -4.86 14.61 -3.41
N CYS A 157 -4.79 13.31 -3.66
CA CYS A 157 -3.88 12.75 -4.64
C CYS A 157 -4.57 11.68 -5.47
N VAL A 158 -4.03 11.42 -6.65
CA VAL A 158 -4.55 10.41 -7.58
C VAL A 158 -3.37 9.69 -8.21
N ILE A 159 -3.47 8.37 -8.31
CA ILE A 159 -2.61 7.56 -9.17
C ILE A 159 -3.44 7.08 -10.35
N THR A 160 -3.00 7.39 -11.56
CA THR A 160 -3.57 6.87 -12.81
C THR A 160 -2.65 5.81 -13.40
N LEU A 161 -3.18 4.62 -13.67
CA LEU A 161 -2.47 3.45 -14.20
C LEU A 161 -2.72 3.32 -15.71
N HIS A 162 -1.69 2.88 -16.46
CA HIS A 162 -1.77 2.69 -17.91
C HIS A 162 -1.49 1.22 -18.28
#